data_AF-A0A9E1N116-F1
#
_entry.id   AF-A0A9E1N116-F1
#
_cell.length_a   1.000
_cell.length_b   1.000
_cell.length_c   1.000
_cell.angle_alpha   90.00
_cell.angle_beta   90.00
_cell.angle_gamma   90.00
#
_symmetry.space_group_name_H-M   'P 1'
#
loop_
_entity.id
_entity.type
_entity.pdbx_description
1 polymer ?
#
loop_
_entity_poly.entity_id
_entity_poly.type
_entity_poly.pdbx_seq_one_letter_code
_entity_poly.pdbx_strand_id
1 'polypeptide(L)'
;MEMAKGMVLIDEDRCKACGLCIDVCPPKVLYLSEGEFNTKGYCPVRVSDNDGCTGCAACAVVCPDVVFTVYRRKRQRKARKAS
;
A
#
# COMPACT_ATOMS: atom_id res chain seq x y z
N MET A 1 14.52 -13.89 7.82
CA MET A 1 14.56 -12.56 7.16
C MET A 1 13.52 -11.69 7.82
N GLU A 2 13.92 -10.65 8.55
CA GLU A 2 12.97 -9.67 9.09
C GLU A 2 12.57 -8.74 7.94
N MET A 3 11.39 -8.99 7.37
CA MET A 3 10.85 -8.17 6.29
C MET A 3 10.52 -6.78 6.84
N ALA A 4 10.93 -5.73 6.13
CA ALA A 4 10.55 -4.37 6.50
C ALA A 4 9.02 -4.27 6.56
N LYS A 5 8.47 -3.68 7.62
CA LYS A 5 7.03 -3.40 7.74
C LYS A 5 6.72 -1.98 7.28
N GLY A 6 5.62 -1.84 6.56
CA GLY A 6 5.07 -0.57 6.11
C GLY A 6 3.56 -0.52 6.27
N MET A 7 2.97 0.56 5.81
CA MET A 7 1.53 0.78 5.77
C MET A 7 1.24 1.68 4.57
N VAL A 8 0.09 1.52 3.93
CA VAL A 8 -0.37 2.46 2.90
C VAL A 8 -1.75 2.99 3.22
N LEU A 9 -1.96 4.27 2.94
CA LEU A 9 -3.27 4.91 2.91
C LEU A 9 -3.64 5.19 1.46
N ILE A 10 -4.92 5.02 1.13
CA ILE A 10 -5.44 5.16 -0.24
C ILE A 10 -6.52 6.23 -0.22
N ASP A 11 -6.40 7.20 -1.12
CA ASP A 11 -7.47 8.15 -1.42
C ASP A 11 -8.48 7.48 -2.38
N GLU A 12 -9.54 6.92 -1.79
CA GLU A 12 -10.55 6.13 -2.51
C GLU A 12 -11.33 6.97 -3.52
N ASP A 13 -11.59 8.25 -3.25
CA ASP A 13 -12.32 9.16 -4.14
C ASP A 13 -11.54 9.56 -5.41
N ARG A 14 -10.21 9.43 -5.36
CA ARG A 14 -9.34 9.65 -6.52
C ARG A 14 -9.01 8.37 -7.27
N CYS A 15 -9.23 7.20 -6.68
CA CYS A 15 -8.94 5.94 -7.32
C CYS A 15 -9.90 5.66 -8.50
N LYS A 16 -9.34 5.32 -9.66
CA LYS A 16 -10.10 4.98 -10.89
C LYS A 16 -10.17 3.48 -11.18
N ALA A 17 -9.89 2.63 -10.20
CA ALA A 17 -9.98 1.17 -10.34
C ALA A 17 -9.12 0.56 -11.47
N CYS A 18 -7.95 1.15 -11.80
CA CYS A 18 -7.14 0.69 -12.94
C CYS A 18 -6.39 -0.64 -12.72
N GLY A 19 -6.31 -1.15 -11.48
CA GLY A 19 -5.69 -2.44 -11.17
C GLY A 19 -4.15 -2.48 -11.17
N LEU A 20 -3.45 -1.53 -11.81
CA LEU A 20 -1.99 -1.54 -11.98
C LEU A 20 -1.20 -1.75 -10.67
N CYS A 21 -1.65 -1.12 -9.59
CA CYS A 21 -1.01 -1.24 -8.27
C CYS A 21 -1.11 -2.64 -7.66
N ILE A 22 -2.11 -3.44 -8.04
CA ILE A 22 -2.31 -4.81 -7.56
C ILE A 22 -1.25 -5.73 -8.17
N ASP A 23 -1.02 -5.60 -9.49
CA ASP A 23 -0.07 -6.43 -10.23
C ASP A 23 1.38 -6.22 -9.75
N VAL A 24 1.74 -4.97 -9.45
CA VAL A 24 3.11 -4.65 -9.02
C VAL A 24 3.35 -4.89 -7.53
N CYS A 25 2.31 -5.17 -6.74
CA CYS A 25 2.42 -5.33 -5.29
C CYS A 25 3.07 -6.68 -4.93
N PRO A 26 4.34 -6.72 -4.48
CA PRO A 26 5.00 -8.01 -4.22
C PRO A 26 4.31 -8.86 -3.13
N PRO A 27 3.81 -8.30 -2.01
CA PRO A 27 3.10 -9.08 -1.01
C PRO A 27 1.62 -9.32 -1.36
N LYS A 28 1.12 -8.79 -2.50
CA LYS A 28 -0.27 -8.94 -2.97
C LYS A 28 -1.32 -8.57 -1.92
N VAL A 29 -1.12 -7.45 -1.23
CA VAL A 29 -2.04 -6.95 -0.19
C VAL A 29 -3.08 -5.95 -0.71
N LEU A 30 -3.14 -5.72 -2.02
CA LEU A 30 -4.07 -4.78 -2.65
C LEU A 30 -5.13 -5.54 -3.46
N TYR A 31 -6.36 -5.07 -3.42
CA TYR A 31 -7.49 -5.65 -4.15
C TYR A 31 -8.50 -4.57 -4.56
N LEU A 32 -9.34 -4.84 -5.57
CA LEU A 32 -10.47 -3.97 -5.91
C LEU A 32 -11.65 -4.25 -4.99
N SER A 33 -12.28 -3.23 -4.43
CA SER A 33 -13.46 -3.37 -3.58
C SER A 33 -14.72 -3.61 -4.42
N GLU A 34 -14.85 -4.82 -4.98
CA GLU A 34 -16.00 -5.19 -5.82
C GLU A 34 -17.31 -4.99 -5.06
N GLY A 35 -18.24 -4.24 -5.67
CA GLY A 35 -19.54 -3.91 -5.06
C GLY A 35 -19.54 -2.68 -4.14
N GLU A 36 -18.37 -2.11 -3.83
CA GLU A 36 -18.25 -0.82 -3.14
C GLU A 36 -17.79 0.25 -4.11
N PHE A 37 -18.53 1.35 -4.19
CA PHE A 37 -18.26 2.42 -5.14
C PHE A 37 -17.86 3.71 -4.42
N ASN A 38 -16.88 4.42 -4.98
CA ASN A 38 -16.57 5.78 -4.56
C ASN A 38 -17.57 6.79 -5.14
N THR A 39 -17.40 8.08 -4.81
CA THR A 39 -18.27 9.17 -5.29
C THR A 39 -18.35 9.31 -6.81
N LYS A 40 -17.42 8.69 -7.56
CA LYS A 40 -17.35 8.71 -9.02
C LYS A 40 -17.84 7.42 -9.67
N GLY A 41 -18.30 6.45 -8.90
CA GLY A 41 -18.81 5.17 -9.41
C GLY A 41 -17.72 4.15 -9.78
N TYR A 42 -16.47 4.34 -9.34
CA TYR A 42 -15.42 3.33 -9.48
C TYR A 42 -15.35 2.44 -8.25
N CYS A 43 -14.90 1.19 -8.42
CA CYS A 43 -14.56 0.30 -7.31
C CYS A 43 -13.11 0.58 -6.88
N PRO A 44 -12.86 1.40 -5.84
CA PRO A 44 -11.50 1.78 -5.47
C PRO A 44 -10.66 0.57 -5.05
N VAL A 45 -9.34 0.75 -5.07
CA VAL A 45 -8.42 -0.25 -4.51
C VAL A 45 -8.39 -0.11 -2.99
N ARG A 46 -8.42 -1.25 -2.28
CA ARG A 46 -8.27 -1.35 -0.84
C ARG A 46 -7.09 -2.24 -0.46
N VAL A 47 -6.68 -2.14 0.82
CA VAL A 47 -5.67 -3.00 1.43
C VAL A 47 -6.35 -4.10 2.23
N SER A 48 -5.99 -5.36 1.95
CA SER A 48 -6.49 -6.51 2.72
C SER A 48 -5.77 -6.67 4.06
N ASP A 49 -4.45 -6.48 4.06
CA ASP A 49 -3.63 -6.55 5.25
C ASP A 49 -2.47 -5.55 5.20
N ASN A 50 -2.50 -4.56 6.10
CA ASN A 50 -1.41 -3.62 6.25
C ASN A 50 -0.17 -4.23 6.92
N ASP A 51 -0.30 -5.30 7.71
CA ASP A 51 0.85 -5.96 8.36
C ASP A 51 1.75 -6.68 7.35
N GLY A 52 1.16 -7.18 6.25
CA GLY A 52 1.86 -7.73 5.09
C GLY A 52 2.53 -6.67 4.18
N CYS A 53 2.24 -5.38 4.38
CA CYS A 53 2.84 -4.33 3.57
C CYS A 53 4.32 -4.12 3.91
N THR A 54 5.18 -4.03 2.89
CA THR A 54 6.62 -3.81 3.09
C THR A 54 7.05 -2.35 3.08
N GLY A 55 6.15 -1.44 2.69
CA GLY A 55 6.47 -0.02 2.48
C GLY A 55 7.44 0.21 1.32
N CYS A 56 7.43 -0.65 0.28
CA CYS A 56 8.31 -0.54 -0.89
C CYS A 56 7.97 0.60 -1.85
N ALA A 57 6.77 1.20 -1.71
CA ALA A 57 6.25 2.29 -2.53
C ALA A 57 6.01 1.98 -4.03
N ALA A 58 6.07 0.71 -4.47
CA ALA A 58 5.79 0.33 -5.85
C ALA A 58 4.37 0.77 -6.31
N CYS A 59 3.37 0.63 -5.44
CA CYS A 59 2.01 1.09 -5.72
C CYS A 59 1.91 2.60 -5.96
N ALA A 60 2.67 3.41 -5.20
CA ALA A 60 2.68 4.86 -5.37
C ALA A 60 3.38 5.29 -6.65
N VAL A 61 4.44 4.57 -7.07
CA VAL A 61 5.19 4.86 -8.29
C VAL A 61 4.39 4.54 -9.55
N VAL A 62 3.65 3.42 -9.57
CA VAL A 62 2.87 3.03 -10.75
C VAL A 62 1.54 3.77 -10.87
N CYS A 63 1.04 4.35 -9.78
CA CYS A 63 -0.28 4.95 -9.76
C CYS A 63 -0.31 6.28 -10.55
N PRO A 64 -1.07 6.37 -11.66
CA PRO A 64 -1.13 7.58 -12.47
C PRO A 64 -1.86 8.73 -11.75
N ASP A 65 -2.80 8.40 -10.85
CA ASP A 65 -3.59 9.38 -10.11
C ASP A 65 -2.98 9.75 -8.75
N VAL A 66 -1.84 9.16 -8.39
CA VAL A 66 -1.08 9.43 -7.15
C VAL A 66 -1.96 9.37 -5.90
N VAL A 67 -2.68 8.25 -5.72
CA VAL A 67 -3.65 8.09 -4.62
C VAL A 67 -3.06 7.48 -3.34
N PHE A 68 -1.81 7.03 -3.38
CA PHE A 68 -1.18 6.30 -2.28
C PHE A 68 -0.31 7.20 -1.42
N THR A 69 -0.49 7.14 -0.10
CA THR A 69 0.48 7.62 0.88
C THR A 69 1.15 6.42 1.55
N VAL A 70 2.48 6.32 1.45
CA VAL A 70 3.24 5.14 1.88
C VAL A 70 4.07 5.46 3.12
N TYR A 71 3.86 4.69 4.19
CA TYR A 71 4.65 4.75 5.41
C TYR A 71 5.56 3.55 5.50
N ARG A 72 6.83 3.78 5.84
CA ARG A 72 7.81 2.73 6.09
C ARG A 72 8.33 2.86 7.50
N ARG A 73 8.23 1.80 8.31
CA ARG A 73 8.79 1.82 9.66
C ARG A 73 10.31 1.95 9.58
N LYS A 74 10.86 2.95 10.27
CA LYS A 74 12.31 3.07 10.43
C LYS A 74 12.81 1.87 11.23
N ARG A 75 13.81 1.16 10.68
CA ARG A 75 14.45 0.04 11.36
C ARG A 75 15.11 0.59 12.63
N GLN A 76 14.65 0.17 13.80
CA GLN A 76 15.32 0.53 15.05
C GLN A 76 16.71 -0.14 15.03
N ARG A 77 17.76 0.63 14.77
CA ARG A 77 19.13 0.17 15.01
C ARG A 77 19.22 -0.07 16.52
N LYS A 78 19.12 -1.33 16.98
CA LYS A 78 19.52 -1.69 18.34
C LYS A 78 20.95 -1.18 18.52
N ALA A 79 21.11 -0.14 19.32
CA ALA A 79 22.42 0.26 19.81
C ALA A 79 23.03 -1.00 20.45
N ARG A 80 24.20 -1.42 19.94
CA ARG A 80 24.99 -2.48 20.55
C ARG A 80 25.22 -2.08 22.01
N LYS A 81 24.49 -2.68 22.95
CA LYS A 81 24.88 -2.63 24.36
C LYS A 81 26.18 -3.41 24.47
N ALA A 82 27.29 -2.69 24.59
CA ALA A 82 28.53 -3.22 25.13
C ALA A 82 28.39 -3.20 26.65
N SER A 83 28.35 -4.38 27.26
CA SER A 83 28.65 -4.61 28.69
C SER A 83 29.06 -6.06 28.83
#